data_AF-A0A1V6CGA8-F1
#
_entry.id   AF-A0A1V6CGA8-F1
#
_cell.length_a   1.000
_cell.length_b   1.000
_cell.length_c   1.000
_cell.angle_alpha   90.00
_cell.angle_beta   90.00
_cell.angle_gamma   90.00
#
_symmetry.space_group_name_H-M   'P 1'
#
loop_
_entity.id
_entity.type
_entity.pdbx_description
1 polymer ?
#
loop_
_entity_poly.entity_id
_entity_poly.type
_entity_poly.pdbx_seq_one_letter_code
_entity_poly.pdbx_strand_id
1 'polypeptide(L)' 'MKEVWAYGQNTEKLSPEFKLQIVKELEASKTLAQIVREHEIDHGVVTRRYREYRKYGDNAFLGYEHIYKEDARIA' A
#
# COMPACT_ATOMS: atom_id res chain seq x y z
N MET A 1 14.39 -14.04 -21.21
CA MET A 1 14.31 -12.59 -20.96
C MET A 1 13.01 -12.34 -20.24
N LYS A 2 13.02 -11.85 -18.99
CA LYS A 2 11.78 -11.59 -18.25
C LYS A 2 11.23 -10.25 -18.73
N GLU A 3 10.01 -10.28 -19.22
CA GLU A 3 9.27 -9.17 -19.79
C GLU A 3 9.18 -7.99 -18.81
N VAL A 4 9.29 -6.80 -19.38
CA VAL A 4 9.23 -5.53 -18.68
C VAL A 4 7.75 -5.25 -18.41
N TRP A 5 7.24 -5.73 -17.28
CA TRP A 5 5.84 -5.52 -16.92
C TRP A 5 5.62 -4.08 -16.46
N ALA A 6 4.90 -3.31 -17.26
CA ALA A 6 4.33 -2.03 -16.88
C ALA A 6 3.19 -2.26 -15.87
N TYR A 7 3.51 -2.44 -14.59
CA TYR A 7 2.48 -2.52 -13.54
C TYR A 7 2.01 -1.13 -13.12
N GLY A 8 1.25 -0.48 -14.00
CA GLY A 8 0.42 0.69 -13.69
C GLY A 8 -0.86 0.27 -12.96
N GLN A 9 -0.76 -0.42 -11.82
CA GLN A 9 -1.94 -0.76 -11.03
C GLN A 9 -2.47 0.48 -10.31
N ASN A 10 -3.74 0.81 -10.55
CA ASN A 10 -4.39 1.98 -9.95
C ASN A 10 -4.60 1.74 -8.45
N THR A 11 -3.67 2.24 -7.63
CA THR A 11 -3.54 2.00 -6.18
C THR A 11 -4.74 2.40 -5.32
N GLU A 12 -5.68 3.14 -5.89
CA GLU A 12 -6.92 3.54 -5.24
C GLU A 12 -7.93 2.37 -5.16
N LYS A 13 -7.87 1.40 -6.08
CA LYS A 13 -8.82 0.26 -6.17
C LYS A 13 -8.54 -0.94 -5.24
N LEU A 14 -7.42 -0.94 -4.51
CA LEU A 14 -7.12 -2.03 -3.57
C LEU A 14 -8.03 -1.94 -2.33
N SER A 15 -8.56 -3.07 -1.87
CA SER A 15 -9.44 -3.08 -0.70
C SER A 15 -8.68 -2.67 0.58
N PRO A 16 -9.34 -2.01 1.55
CA PRO A 16 -8.78 -1.72 2.87
C PRO A 16 -8.12 -2.91 3.55
N GLU A 17 -8.78 -4.07 3.52
CA GLU A 17 -8.36 -5.30 4.17
C GLU A 17 -7.07 -5.82 3.55
N PHE A 18 -6.98 -5.75 2.23
CA PHE A 18 -5.80 -6.16 1.49
C PHE A 18 -4.61 -5.24 1.76
N LYS A 19 -4.84 -3.92 1.84
CA LYS A 19 -3.80 -2.96 2.22
C LYS A 19 -3.25 -3.25 3.62
N LEU A 20 -4.12 -3.56 4.58
CA LEU A 20 -3.72 -3.93 5.94
C LEU A 20 -2.95 -5.26 5.97
N GLN A 21 -3.37 -6.25 5.18
CA GLN A 21 -2.67 -7.53 5.05
C GLN A 21 -1.22 -7.33 4.59
N ILE A 22 -0.99 -6.55 3.53
CA ILE A 22 0.35 -6.27 3.00
C ILE A 22 1.29 -5.73 4.10
N VAL A 23 0.80 -4.79 4.90
CA VAL A 23 1.60 -4.19 5.96
C VAL A 23 1.88 -5.16 7.10
N LYS A 24 0.87 -5.93 7.52
CA LYS A 24 1.07 -6.96 8.56
C LYS A 24 2.10 -8.00 8.13
N GLU A 25 2.11 -8.36 6.85
CA GLU A 25 3.12 -9.26 6.28
C GLU A 25 4.54 -8.65 6.33
N LEU A 26 4.69 -7.34 6.09
CA LEU A 26 5.97 -6.64 6.25
C LEU A 26 6.44 -6.62 7.72
N GLU A 27 5.53 -6.38 8.66
CA GLU A 27 5.87 -6.42 10.09
C GLU A 27 6.19 -7.83 10.58
N ALA A 28 5.54 -8.84 10.00
CA ALA A 28 5.81 -10.26 10.24
C ALA A 28 7.13 -10.76 9.60
N SER A 29 8.02 -9.86 9.18
CA SER A 29 9.33 -10.13 8.59
C SER A 29 9.35 -10.62 7.14
N LYS A 30 8.24 -10.53 6.38
CA LYS A 30 8.34 -10.69 4.92
C LYS A 30 9.05 -9.48 4.32
N THR A 31 9.87 -9.73 3.31
CA THR A 31 10.52 -8.66 2.56
C THR A 31 9.58 -8.08 1.51
N LEU A 32 9.79 -6.81 1.15
CA LEU A 32 9.09 -6.16 0.04
C LEU A 32 9.10 -7.00 -1.24
N ALA A 33 10.24 -7.62 -1.56
CA ALA A 33 10.41 -8.44 -2.76
C ALA A 33 9.58 -9.73 -2.73
N GLN A 34 9.35 -10.32 -1.54
CA GLN A 34 8.46 -11.48 -1.41
C GLN A 34 7.01 -11.07 -1.64
N ILE A 35 6.56 -9.98 -1.00
CA ILE A 35 5.19 -9.48 -1.14
C ILE A 35 4.88 -9.08 -2.59
N VAL A 36 5.80 -8.38 -3.25
CA VAL A 36 5.68 -8.01 -4.68
C VAL A 36 5.47 -9.23 -5.56
N ARG A 37 6.18 -10.34 -5.28
CA ARG A 37 6.06 -11.58 -6.06
C ARG A 37 4.82 -12.39 -5.72
N GLU A 38 4.47 -12.49 -4.44
CA GLU A 38 3.34 -13.28 -3.96
C GLU A 38 2.00 -12.67 -4.32
N HIS A 39 1.90 -11.34 -4.25
CA HIS A 39 0.66 -10.61 -4.50
C HIS A 39 0.63 -9.91 -5.86
N GLU A 40 1.69 -10.06 -6.66
CA GLU A 40 1.84 -9.44 -7.99
C GLU A 40 1.58 -7.91 -7.99
N ILE A 41 2.03 -7.25 -6.92
CA ILE A 41 1.85 -5.80 -6.72
C ILE A 41 3.15 -5.07 -7.03
N ASP A 42 3.05 -3.90 -7.65
CA ASP A 42 4.21 -3.04 -7.86
C ASP A 42 4.91 -2.63 -6.55
N HIS A 43 6.25 -2.62 -6.60
CA HIS A 43 7.11 -2.31 -5.46
C HIS A 43 6.87 -0.90 -4.90
N GLY A 44 6.60 0.08 -5.76
CA GLY A 44 6.28 1.45 -5.37
C GLY A 44 4.99 1.53 -4.56
N VAL A 45 3.99 0.71 -4.90
CA VAL A 45 2.71 0.61 -4.16
C VAL A 45 2.94 0.09 -2.76
N VAL A 46 3.68 -1.02 -2.63
CA VAL A 46 3.98 -1.61 -1.32
C VAL A 46 4.78 -0.62 -0.45
N THR A 47 5.78 0.04 -1.03
CA THR A 47 6.60 1.05 -0.34
C THR A 47 5.77 2.23 0.15
N ARG A 48 4.87 2.75 -0.70
CA ARG A 48 3.98 3.86 -0.35
C ARG A 48 3.04 3.49 0.80
N ARG A 49 2.42 2.31 0.75
CA ARG A 49 1.49 1.86 1.79
C ARG A 49 2.20 1.61 3.12
N TYR A 50 3.40 1.06 3.09
CA TYR A 50 4.21 0.94 4.30
C TYR A 50 4.54 2.29 4.93
N ARG A 51 4.86 3.31 4.12
CA ARG A 51 5.07 4.68 4.61
C ARG A 51 3.80 5.30 5.20
N GLU A 52 2.66 5.15 4.53
CA GLU A 52 1.36 5.64 5.02
C GLU A 52 1.01 4.97 6.36
N TYR A 53 1.20 3.67 6.48
CA TYR A 53 1.02 2.94 7.73
C TYR A 53 1.96 3.41 8.84
N ARG A 54 3.25 3.57 8.56
CA ARG A 54 4.22 4.07 9.56
C ARG A 54 3.85 5.46 10.08
N LYS A 55 3.12 6.26 9.29
CA LYS A 55 2.70 7.61 9.65
C LYS A 55 1.35 7.63 10.39
N TYR A 56 0.40 6.78 10.01
CA TYR A 56 -0.99 6.88 10.48
C TYR A 56 -1.49 5.61 11.20
N GLY A 57 -0.68 4.56 11.29
CA GLY A 57 -1.06 3.25 11.83
C GLY A 57 -2.19 2.60 11.04
N ASP A 58 -3.00 1.79 11.73
CA ASP A 58 -4.17 1.11 11.14
C ASP A 58 -5.18 2.11 10.51
N ASN A 59 -5.20 3.36 10.99
CA ASN A 59 -6.05 4.43 10.45
C ASN A 59 -5.70 4.83 9.00
N ALA A 60 -4.52 4.43 8.50
CA ALA A 60 -4.13 4.62 7.09
C ALA A 60 -5.07 3.89 6.11
N PHE A 61 -5.77 2.85 6.60
CA PHE A 61 -6.54 1.93 5.76
C PHE A 61 -8.03 1.90 6.08
N LEU A 62 -8.49 2.57 7.16
CA LEU A 62 -9.90 2.58 7.60
C LEU A 62 -10.88 3.34 6.70
N GLY A 63 -10.58 3.51 5.41
CA GLY A 63 -11.58 3.83 4.40
C GLY A 63 -12.44 5.05 4.69
N TYR A 64 -11.91 6.24 4.37
CA TYR A 64 -12.75 7.23 3.72
C TYR A 64 -12.08 7.60 2.42
N GLU A 65 -12.67 7.17 1.30
CA GLU A 65 -12.18 7.40 -0.06
C GLU A 65 -12.05 8.89 -0.44
N HIS A 66 -12.32 9.85 0.45
CA HIS A 66 -12.20 11.28 0.15
C HIS A 66 -11.59 12.18 1.24
N ILE A 67 -11.39 11.74 2.50
CA ILE A 67 -11.13 12.71 3.60
C ILE A 67 -9.66 13.15 3.70
N TYR A 68 -8.69 12.30 3.36
CA TYR A 68 -7.27 12.65 3.58
C TYR A 68 -6.64 13.61 2.56
N LYS A 69 -7.37 14.00 1.49
CA LYS A 69 -6.89 15.04 0.56
C LYS A 69 -7.32 16.46 0.97
N GLU A 70 -8.31 16.62 1.85
CA GLU A 70 -8.79 17.95 2.30
C GLU A 70 -8.22 18.36 3.66
N ASP A 71 -8.02 17.43 4.62
CA ASP A 71 -7.55 17.80 5.97
C ASP A 71 -6.03 17.98 6.14
N ALA A 72 -5.24 17.82 5.06
CA ALA A 72 -3.84 18.24 5.07
C ALA A 72 -3.65 19.73 4.75
N ARG A 73 -4.74 20.51 4.61
CA ARG A 73 -4.70 21.93 4.25
C ARG A 73 -5.54 22.86 5.14
N ILE A 74 -5.71 22.55 6.43
CA ILE A 74 -6.23 23.55 7.37
C ILE A 74 -5.24 23.69 8.53
N ALA A 75 -4.42 24.74 8.38
CA ALA A 75 -3.91 25.55 9.48
C ALA A 75 -5.03 26.50 9.96
#